data_AF-A0A2S5NQL2-F1
#
_entry.id   AF-A0A2S5NQL2-F1
#
_cell.length_a   1.000
_cell.length_b   1.000
_cell.length_c   1.000
_cell.angle_alpha   90.00
_cell.angle_beta   90.00
_cell.angle_gamma   90.00
#
_symmetry.space_group_name_H-M   'P 1'
#
loop_
_entity.id
_entity.type
_entity.pdbx_description
1 polymer ?
#
loop_
_entity_poly.entity_id
_entity_poly.type
_entity_poly.pdbx_seq_one_letter_code
_entity_poly.pdbx_strand_id
1 'polypeptide(L)'
;MDNNGLILLSKFSVSARKIIGSVNPAKLIKDSEYSAEIFQKVFELGDEELIMLSLEVQAMLGLITSTTTVASTAKVTPIKPAEVEEKKYMYGARS
;
A
#
# COMPACT_ATOMS: atom_id res chain seq x y z
N MET A 1 19.31 6.88 6.71
CA MET A 1 18.83 5.49 6.87
C MET A 1 19.03 5.14 8.33
N ASP A 2 17.95 5.08 9.09
CA ASP A 2 17.99 4.78 10.52
C ASP A 2 18.29 3.29 10.74
N ASN A 3 18.99 2.96 11.84
CA ASN A 3 19.33 1.56 12.17
C ASN A 3 18.09 0.66 12.23
N ASN A 4 16.97 1.20 12.72
CA ASN A 4 15.70 0.49 12.79
C ASN A 4 15.18 0.14 11.39
N GLY A 5 15.41 0.99 10.39
CA GLY A 5 14.99 0.73 9.02
C GLY A 5 15.77 -0.40 8.35
N LEU A 6 17.08 -0.46 8.57
CA LEU A 6 17.91 -1.56 8.10
C LEU A 6 17.50 -2.90 8.75
N ILE A 7 17.18 -2.88 10.04
CA ILE A 7 16.67 -4.07 10.75
C ILE A 7 15.35 -4.51 10.14
N LEU A 8 14.42 -3.59 9.87
CA LEU A 8 13.12 -3.94 9.30
C LEU A 8 13.24 -4.55 7.90
N LEU A 9 14.06 -3.94 7.03
CA LEU A 9 14.35 -4.47 5.70
C LEU A 9 15.00 -5.85 5.77
N SER A 10 15.90 -6.06 6.74
CA SER A 10 16.54 -7.37 6.93
C SER A 10 15.52 -8.43 7.34
N LYS A 11 14.64 -8.12 8.32
CA LYS A 11 13.55 -9.02 8.75
C LYS A 11 12.63 -9.36 7.59
N PHE A 12 12.17 -8.35 6.85
CA PHE A 12 11.35 -8.54 5.67
C PHE A 12 12.04 -9.42 4.62
N SER A 13 13.31 -9.15 4.30
CA SER A 13 14.04 -9.92 3.28
C SER A 13 14.24 -11.39 3.66
N VAL A 14 14.41 -11.68 4.95
CA VAL A 14 14.56 -13.05 5.46
C VAL A 14 13.22 -13.78 5.45
N SER A 15 12.15 -13.12 5.89
CA SER A 15 10.80 -13.68 5.88
C SER A 15 10.33 -13.94 4.45
N ALA A 16 10.45 -12.94 3.57
CA ALA A 16 10.05 -13.02 2.17
C ALA A 16 10.81 -14.12 1.42
N ARG A 17 12.03 -14.47 1.83
CA ARG A 17 12.80 -15.55 1.22
C ARG A 17 12.11 -16.90 1.26
N LYS A 18 11.35 -17.18 2.32
CA LYS A 18 10.63 -18.45 2.45
C LYS A 18 9.54 -18.62 1.39
N ILE A 19 9.02 -17.51 0.86
CA ILE A 19 7.83 -17.54 0.00
C ILE A 19 8.15 -17.14 -1.44
N ILE A 20 8.91 -16.05 -1.63
CA ILE A 20 9.19 -15.46 -2.96
C ILE A 20 10.64 -15.77 -3.42
N GLY A 21 11.48 -16.26 -2.53
CA GLY A 21 12.89 -16.55 -2.81
C GLY A 21 13.80 -15.34 -2.58
N SER A 22 14.96 -15.28 -3.24
CA SER A 22 15.97 -14.26 -2.93
C SER A 22 15.46 -12.84 -3.20
N VAL A 23 15.24 -12.06 -2.14
CA VAL A 23 14.90 -10.64 -2.23
C VAL A 23 16.16 -9.79 -2.10
N ASN A 24 16.35 -8.83 -3.02
CA ASN A 24 17.49 -7.91 -2.97
C ASN A 24 17.08 -6.58 -2.29
N PRO A 25 17.56 -6.31 -1.06
CA PRO A 25 17.19 -5.10 -0.31
C PRO A 25 17.71 -3.81 -0.97
N ALA A 26 18.82 -3.86 -1.71
CA ALA A 26 19.33 -2.67 -2.39
C ALA A 26 18.45 -2.29 -3.60
N LYS A 27 17.86 -3.28 -4.27
CA LYS A 27 16.92 -3.03 -5.37
C LYS A 27 15.56 -2.55 -4.86
N LEU A 28 15.10 -3.07 -3.72
CA LEU A 28 13.86 -2.61 -3.07
C LEU A 28 13.83 -1.09 -2.81
N ILE A 29 14.98 -0.48 -2.52
CA ILE A 29 15.07 0.96 -2.22
C ILE A 29 15.20 1.79 -3.50
N LYS A 30 15.91 1.27 -4.51
CA LYS A 30 16.30 2.04 -5.70
C LYS A 30 15.32 1.91 -6.87
N ASP A 31 14.60 0.80 -6.93
CA ASP A 31 13.78 0.41 -8.07
C ASP A 31 12.33 0.21 -7.61
N SER A 32 11.48 1.16 -8.01
CA SER A 32 10.06 1.17 -7.64
C SER A 32 9.31 0.01 -8.27
N GLU A 33 9.65 -0.39 -9.50
CA GLU A 33 8.98 -1.48 -10.21
C GLU A 33 9.28 -2.81 -9.51
N TYR A 34 10.56 -3.06 -9.21
CA TYR A 34 10.96 -4.24 -8.45
C TYR A 34 10.30 -4.30 -7.07
N SER A 35 10.19 -3.16 -6.38
CA SER A 35 9.52 -3.11 -5.08
C SER A 35 8.05 -3.47 -5.17
N ALA A 36 7.32 -2.94 -6.16
CA ALA A 36 5.91 -3.19 -6.38
C ALA A 36 5.64 -4.67 -6.69
N GLU A 37 6.46 -5.29 -7.55
CA GLU A 37 6.35 -6.73 -7.85
C GLU A 37 6.53 -7.60 -6.60
N ILE A 38 7.53 -7.29 -5.77
CA ILE A 38 7.79 -8.05 -4.54
C ILE A 38 6.62 -7.89 -3.58
N PHE A 39 6.13 -6.66 -3.37
CA PHE A 39 5.01 -6.42 -2.47
C PHE A 39 3.73 -7.09 -2.97
N GLN A 40 3.45 -7.03 -4.27
CA GLN A 40 2.29 -7.70 -4.85
C GLN A 40 2.34 -9.22 -4.63
N LYS A 41 3.50 -9.85 -4.86
CA LYS A 41 3.68 -11.28 -4.57
C LYS A 41 3.44 -11.59 -3.09
N VAL A 42 3.93 -10.75 -2.17
CA VAL A 42 3.68 -10.90 -0.73
C VAL A 42 2.18 -10.86 -0.43
N PHE A 43 1.45 -9.91 -1.02
CA PHE A 43 -0.01 -9.78 -0.82
C PHE A 43 -0.79 -10.97 -1.41
N GLU A 44 -0.39 -11.50 -2.56
CA GLU A 44 -1.04 -12.65 -3.20
C GLU A 44 -0.90 -13.95 -2.39
N LEU A 45 0.21 -14.09 -1.66
CA LEU A 45 0.53 -15.29 -0.90
C LEU A 45 -0.20 -15.36 0.46
N GLY A 46 -0.80 -14.26 0.92
CA GLY A 46 -1.74 -14.27 2.05
C GLY A 46 -1.14 -14.54 3.43
N ASP A 47 0.18 -14.41 3.60
CA ASP A 47 0.83 -14.53 4.92
C ASP A 47 0.71 -13.21 5.70
N GLU A 48 -0.13 -13.21 6.73
CA GLU A 48 -0.50 -12.02 7.50
C GLU A 48 0.71 -11.31 8.12
N GLU A 49 1.68 -12.06 8.65
CA GLU A 49 2.88 -11.49 9.27
C GLU A 49 3.73 -10.75 8.23
N LEU A 50 3.81 -11.32 7.03
CA LEU A 50 4.64 -10.80 5.94
C LEU A 50 3.99 -9.60 5.26
N ILE A 51 2.66 -9.58 5.20
CA ILE A 51 1.85 -8.43 4.76
C ILE A 51 2.01 -7.26 5.74
N MET A 52 1.98 -7.52 7.06
CA MET A 52 2.22 -6.48 8.07
C MET A 52 3.63 -5.88 7.92
N LEU A 53 4.65 -6.73 7.76
CA LEU A 53 6.03 -6.28 7.55
C LEU A 53 6.20 -5.51 6.24
N SER A 54 5.52 -5.91 5.17
CA SER A 54 5.61 -5.21 3.88
C SER A 54 5.05 -3.80 3.96
N LEU A 55 3.93 -3.62 4.67
CA LEU A 55 3.35 -2.30 4.94
C LEU A 55 4.31 -1.42 5.74
N GLU A 56 4.92 -1.96 6.80
CA GLU A 56 5.87 -1.19 7.62
C GLU A 56 7.12 -0.78 6.81
N VAL A 57 7.61 -1.66 5.92
CA VAL A 57 8.68 -1.33 4.98
C VAL A 57 8.26 -0.25 3.98
N GLN A 58 7.05 -0.32 3.42
CA GLN A 58 6.53 0.70 2.50
C GLN A 58 6.37 2.05 3.19
N ALA A 59 5.93 2.07 4.46
CA ALA A 59 5.81 3.29 5.26
C ALA A 59 7.19 3.92 5.51
N MET A 60 8.20 3.10 5.83
CA MET A 60 9.58 3.56 5.98
C MET A 60 10.17 4.11 4.68
N LEU A 61 9.86 3.50 3.55
CA LEU A 61 10.30 3.96 2.23
C LEU A 61 9.53 5.21 1.75
N GLY A 62 8.51 5.66 2.50
CA GLY A 62 7.66 6.78 2.11
C GLY A 62 6.73 6.47 0.93
N LEU A 63 6.56 5.19 0.60
CA LEU A 63 5.68 4.71 -0.48
C LEU A 63 4.21 4.73 -0.06
N ILE A 64 3.94 4.59 1.24
CA ILE A 64 2.62 4.81 1.83
C ILE A 64 2.73 5.84 2.96
N THR A 65 1.99 6.93 2.81
CA THR A 65 1.68 7.81 3.94
C THR A 65 0.60 7.13 4.77
N SER A 66 0.91 6.77 6.01
CA SER A 66 -0.06 6.27 6.98
C SER A 66 -1.09 7.35 7.32
N THR A 67 -2.05 7.57 6.42
CA THR A 67 -3.37 8.07 6.81
C THR A 67 -4.14 6.88 7.36
N THR A 68 -4.13 6.76 8.69
CA THR A 68 -5.12 6.00 9.44
C THR A 68 -6.53 6.37 8.97
N THR A 69 -7.17 5.48 8.22
CA THR A 69 -8.61 5.23 8.30
C THR A 69 -8.86 3.78 7.92
N VAL A 70 -9.24 3.01 8.94
CA VAL A 70 -9.98 1.74 8.85
C VAL A 70 -10.80 1.60 7.56
N ALA A 71 -10.39 0.69 6.68
CA ALA A 71 -11.26 0.11 5.66
C ALA A 71 -10.80 -1.31 5.35
N SER A 72 -11.32 -2.22 6.17
CA SER A 72 -11.39 -3.65 5.96
C SER A 72 -11.86 -3.97 4.54
N THR A 73 -11.16 -4.90 3.89
CA THR A 73 -11.67 -5.94 2.98
C THR A 73 -12.58 -5.54 1.80
N ALA A 74 -12.18 -6.09 0.65
CA ALA A 74 -12.97 -6.46 -0.52
C ALA A 74 -12.86 -5.53 -1.74
N LYS A 75 -12.41 -6.16 -2.83
CA LYS A 75 -12.61 -5.85 -4.25
C LYS A 75 -13.78 -4.89 -4.50
N VAL A 76 -13.58 -3.92 -5.41
CA VAL A 76 -14.44 -3.62 -6.57
C VAL A 76 -13.93 -2.31 -7.18
N THR A 77 -13.54 -2.34 -8.46
CA THR A 77 -13.43 -1.15 -9.31
C THR A 77 -14.78 -0.42 -9.38
N PRO A 78 -14.81 0.91 -9.28
CA PRO A 78 -15.63 1.65 -10.25
C PRO A 78 -14.99 2.98 -10.69
N ILE A 79 -14.79 3.08 -12.00
CA ILE A 79 -15.23 4.17 -12.89
C ILE A 79 -15.15 5.60 -12.32
N LYS A 80 -14.19 6.36 -12.85
CA LYS A 80 -14.18 7.82 -13.06
C LYS A 80 -15.55 8.49 -12.76
N PRO A 81 -15.70 9.28 -11.69
CA PRO A 81 -16.83 10.17 -11.56
C PRO A 81 -16.55 11.41 -12.43
N ALA A 82 -16.91 11.31 -13.72
CA ALA A 82 -17.18 12.51 -14.49
C ALA A 82 -18.51 13.10 -13.97
N GLU A 83 -18.41 14.32 -13.44
CA GLU A 83 -19.38 15.40 -13.64
C GLU A 83 -20.86 15.02 -13.45
N VAL A 84 -21.37 15.23 -12.22
CA VAL A 84 -22.81 15.33 -11.99
C VAL A 84 -23.11 16.73 -11.48
N GLU A 85 -23.62 17.50 -12.42
CA GLU A 85 -24.18 18.85 -12.37
C GLU A 85 -24.75 19.28 -11.01
N GLU A 86 -24.34 20.48 -10.60
CA GLU A 86 -24.89 21.24 -9.49
C GLU A 86 -26.41 21.40 -9.64
N LYS A 87 -27.19 20.71 -8.81
CA LYS A 87 -28.62 21.00 -8.66
C LYS A 87 -28.80 22.32 -7.93
N LYS A 88 -28.90 23.38 -8.73
CA LYS A 88 -29.36 24.73 -8.37
C LYS A 88 -30.64 24.65 -7.53
N TYR A 89 -30.53 25.08 -6.28
CA TYR A 89 -31.60 25.11 -5.29
C TYR A 89 -32.79 25.97 -5.78
N MET A 90 -33.95 25.36 -6.03
CA MET A 90 -35.22 26.07 -6.15
C MET A 90 -35.98 25.94 -4.82
N TYR A 91 -35.66 26.80 -3.86
CA TYR A 91 -36.46 26.95 -2.63
C TYR A 91 -37.23 28.27 -2.67
N GLY A 92 -38.55 28.14 -2.82
CA GLY A 92 -39.57 28.95 -2.16
C GLY A 92 -39.70 30.43 -2.53
N ALA A 93 -40.65 30.73 -3.42
CA ALA A 93 -41.41 31.99 -3.34
C ALA A 93 -42.81 31.67 -2.79
N ARG A 94 -42.98 31.78 -1.47
CA ARG A 94 -44.28 32.02 -0.84
C ARG A 94 -44.24 33.43 -0.26
N SER A 95 -44.94 34.36 -0.89
CA SER A 95 -45.52 35.58 -0.30
C SER A 95 -46.55 36.13 -1.28
#